data_AF-A0A7V9LPK7-F1
#
_entry.id   AF-A0A7V9LPK7-F1
#
_cell.length_a   1.000
_cell.length_b   1.000
_cell.length_c   1.000
_cell.angle_alpha   90.00
_cell.angle_beta   90.00
_cell.angle_gamma   90.00
#
_symmetry.space_group_name_H-M   'P 1'
#
loop_
_entity.id
_entity.type
_entity.pdbx_description
1 polymer ?
#
loop_
_entity_poly.entity_id
_entity_poly.type
_entity_poly.pdbx_seq_one_letter_code
_entity_poly.pdbx_strand_id
1 'polypeptide(L)'
;MAGRYGRDPQAPPQDDVELTNPDGIPAVGESEETTFTVEGLPEADNASATVEIGWPGGGDPVDIDWDVFVYDSEGNQVAVAASLDNPEEAVLVDPVPGEYTVLVNNYAGGSEEYDWSGSVTFDGPTPAAYTGLKEAWVLTCTDLRTGRIKGTREVIVDRGKVARVGRICDDQPRAVVQ
;
A
#
# COMPACT_ATOMS: atom_id res chain seq x y z
N MET A 1 -4.06 8.26 7.91
CA MET A 1 -2.99 7.43 7.34
C MET A 1 -3.68 6.29 6.63
N ALA A 2 -3.81 6.43 5.32
CA ALA A 2 -4.40 5.44 4.42
C ALA A 2 -3.33 4.36 4.12
N GLY A 3 -3.76 3.10 4.04
CA GLY A 3 -2.92 1.95 3.72
C GLY A 3 -2.23 1.40 4.96
N ARG A 4 -2.59 0.17 5.37
CA ARG A 4 -2.04 -0.52 6.56
C ARG A 4 -0.57 -0.90 6.34
N TYR A 5 0.34 0.08 6.29
CA TYR A 5 1.76 -0.16 6.44
C TYR A 5 2.00 -0.92 7.74
N GLY A 6 2.56 -2.13 7.66
CA GLY A 6 3.04 -2.85 8.83
C GLY A 6 2.21 -4.04 9.32
N ARG A 7 1.53 -4.76 8.43
CA ARG A 7 0.97 -6.09 8.74
C ARG A 7 1.45 -7.13 7.75
N ASP A 8 1.62 -8.36 8.22
CA ASP A 8 1.92 -9.48 7.32
C ASP A 8 0.72 -9.81 6.43
N PRO A 9 0.95 -10.16 5.16
CA PRO A 9 -0.07 -10.77 4.31
C PRO A 9 -0.61 -12.05 4.95
N GLN A 10 -1.92 -12.18 4.96
CA GLN A 10 -2.63 -13.39 5.43
C GLN A 10 -3.03 -14.32 4.28
N ALA A 11 -2.96 -13.83 3.04
CA ALA A 11 -3.15 -14.52 1.77
C ALA A 11 -2.31 -13.79 0.69
N PRO A 12 -2.09 -14.35 -0.52
CA PRO A 12 -1.55 -13.58 -1.63
C PRO A 12 -2.50 -12.43 -2.04
N PRO A 13 -2.03 -11.41 -2.77
CA PRO A 13 -2.94 -10.53 -3.50
C PRO A 13 -3.71 -11.34 -4.54
N GLN A 14 -4.89 -10.83 -4.90
CA GLN A 14 -5.68 -11.35 -6.02
C GLN A 14 -4.91 -11.22 -7.34
N ASP A 15 -5.18 -12.10 -8.30
CA ASP A 15 -4.68 -11.94 -9.67
C ASP A 15 -5.28 -10.69 -10.34
N ASP A 16 -4.55 -10.10 -11.27
CA ASP A 16 -5.00 -8.95 -12.04
C ASP A 16 -6.26 -9.28 -12.87
N VAL A 17 -7.13 -8.28 -13.03
CA VAL A 17 -8.40 -8.41 -13.76
C VAL A 17 -8.39 -7.49 -14.97
N GLU A 18 -8.55 -8.06 -16.16
CA GLU A 18 -8.82 -7.27 -17.37
C GLU A 18 -10.26 -6.77 -17.35
N LEU A 19 -10.45 -5.47 -17.55
CA LEU A 19 -11.78 -4.88 -17.66
C LEU A 19 -12.33 -5.08 -19.07
N THR A 20 -13.62 -5.39 -19.15
CA THR A 20 -14.32 -5.47 -20.44
C THR A 20 -14.84 -4.09 -20.81
N ASN A 21 -14.34 -3.54 -21.92
CA ASN A 21 -14.92 -2.36 -22.55
C ASN A 21 -16.24 -2.76 -23.27
N PRO A 22 -17.38 -2.11 -22.95
CA PRO A 22 -18.65 -2.32 -23.65
C PRO A 22 -18.57 -2.03 -25.17
N ASP A 23 -19.52 -2.58 -25.94
CA ASP A 23 -19.59 -2.28 -27.38
C ASP A 23 -20.10 -0.85 -27.62
N GLY A 24 -19.31 -0.05 -28.34
CA GLY A 24 -19.65 1.29 -28.81
C GLY A 24 -18.99 2.39 -27.98
N ILE A 25 -19.15 3.64 -28.42
CA ILE A 25 -18.53 4.79 -27.76
C ILE A 25 -19.64 5.69 -27.21
N PRO A 26 -19.70 5.96 -25.89
CA PRO A 26 -20.63 6.93 -25.35
C PRO A 26 -20.38 8.31 -25.95
N ALA A 27 -21.45 9.11 -26.09
CA ALA A 27 -21.29 10.49 -26.54
C ALA A 27 -20.44 11.29 -25.54
N VAL A 28 -19.78 12.35 -26.00
CA VAL A 28 -19.01 13.23 -25.10
C VAL A 28 -19.91 13.75 -23.97
N GLY A 29 -19.44 13.58 -22.72
CA GLY A 29 -20.15 13.88 -21.48
C GLY A 29 -21.00 12.72 -20.93
N GLU A 30 -21.18 11.64 -21.69
CA GLU A 30 -21.87 10.42 -21.25
C GLU A 30 -20.87 9.36 -20.76
N SER A 31 -21.39 8.35 -20.08
CA SER A 31 -20.59 7.29 -19.47
C SER A 31 -21.06 5.90 -19.86
N GLU A 32 -20.17 4.96 -19.66
CA GLU A 32 -20.46 3.54 -19.64
C GLU A 32 -19.88 2.87 -18.39
N GLU A 33 -20.30 1.63 -18.15
CA GLU A 33 -19.99 0.92 -16.92
C GLU A 33 -19.40 -0.46 -17.22
N THR A 34 -18.44 -0.85 -16.39
CA THR A 34 -17.91 -2.21 -16.29
C THR A 34 -17.75 -2.58 -14.83
N THR A 35 -17.50 -3.84 -14.54
CA THR A 35 -17.46 -4.35 -13.14
C THR A 35 -16.26 -5.25 -12.92
N PHE A 36 -15.75 -5.24 -11.68
CA PHE A 36 -14.79 -6.23 -11.20
C PHE A 36 -15.13 -6.67 -9.78
N THR A 37 -14.59 -7.81 -9.36
CA THR A 37 -14.75 -8.32 -8.00
C THR A 37 -13.45 -8.18 -7.24
N VAL A 38 -13.55 -7.70 -6.00
CA VAL A 38 -12.47 -7.77 -5.00
C VAL A 38 -12.75 -8.99 -4.11
N GLU A 39 -11.83 -9.94 -4.13
CA GLU A 39 -11.82 -11.10 -3.25
C GLU A 39 -11.31 -10.75 -1.85
N GLY A 40 -11.63 -11.59 -0.88
CA GLY A 40 -11.20 -11.44 0.50
C GLY A 40 -10.58 -12.71 1.05
N LEU A 41 -10.26 -12.68 2.34
CA LEU A 41 -9.72 -13.85 3.01
C LEU A 41 -10.72 -15.01 3.05
N PRO A 42 -10.25 -16.27 2.94
CA PRO A 42 -8.84 -16.67 2.88
C PRO A 42 -8.19 -16.65 1.48
N GLU A 43 -8.95 -16.32 0.43
CA GLU A 43 -8.48 -16.41 -0.96
C GLU A 43 -7.47 -15.30 -1.30
N ALA A 44 -7.78 -14.05 -0.94
CA ALA A 44 -6.95 -12.88 -1.24
C ALA A 44 -6.80 -11.93 -0.03
N ASP A 45 -5.66 -11.25 0.06
CA ASP A 45 -5.39 -10.20 1.03
C ASP A 45 -4.91 -8.93 0.33
N ASN A 46 -5.86 -8.18 -0.23
CA ASN A 46 -5.60 -6.97 -1.00
C ASN A 46 -5.45 -5.75 -0.06
N ALA A 47 -4.31 -5.07 -0.11
CA ALA A 47 -4.09 -3.81 0.59
C ALA A 47 -4.39 -2.59 -0.29
N SER A 48 -4.31 -2.74 -1.60
CA SER A 48 -4.82 -1.79 -2.58
C SER A 48 -5.28 -2.49 -3.84
N ALA A 49 -6.16 -1.82 -4.57
CA ALA A 49 -6.51 -2.14 -5.94
C ALA A 49 -6.36 -0.87 -6.77
N THR A 50 -5.72 -0.95 -7.92
CA THR A 50 -5.57 0.19 -8.85
C THR A 50 -6.34 -0.12 -10.12
N VAL A 51 -7.35 0.70 -10.40
CA VAL A 51 -8.07 0.67 -11.68
C VAL A 51 -7.32 1.56 -12.65
N GLU A 52 -6.77 0.97 -13.70
CA GLU A 52 -6.06 1.67 -14.77
C GLU A 52 -6.93 1.66 -16.03
N ILE A 53 -7.21 2.84 -16.59
CA ILE A 53 -7.88 3.01 -17.87
C ILE A 53 -6.95 3.80 -18.80
N GLY A 54 -6.58 3.19 -19.92
CA GLY A 54 -5.72 3.81 -20.92
C GLY A 54 -6.30 3.70 -22.32
N TRP A 55 -5.98 4.66 -23.18
CA TRP A 55 -6.45 4.71 -24.56
C TRP A 55 -5.30 4.88 -25.55
N PRO A 56 -5.44 4.40 -26.80
CA PRO A 56 -4.46 4.67 -27.84
C PRO A 56 -4.30 6.17 -28.06
N GLY A 57 -3.06 6.66 -28.15
CA GLY A 57 -2.80 8.05 -28.53
C GLY A 57 -1.58 8.68 -27.84
N GLY A 58 -0.83 9.48 -28.61
CA GLY A 58 0.29 10.32 -28.16
C GLY A 58 0.19 11.75 -28.72
N GLY A 59 -1.03 12.21 -29.00
CA GLY A 59 -1.38 13.59 -29.36
C GLY A 59 -1.63 14.47 -28.14
N ASP A 60 -1.98 15.75 -28.35
CA ASP A 60 -2.19 16.73 -27.25
C ASP A 60 -3.28 16.20 -26.30
N PRO A 61 -2.97 15.92 -25.01
CA PRO A 61 -3.88 15.24 -24.07
C PRO A 61 -5.19 16.00 -23.80
N VAL A 62 -5.35 17.22 -24.34
CA VAL A 62 -6.58 18.01 -24.22
C VAL A 62 -7.70 17.60 -25.17
N ASP A 63 -7.41 16.80 -26.22
CA ASP A 63 -8.42 16.42 -27.22
C ASP A 63 -9.09 15.07 -26.93
N ILE A 64 -8.46 14.19 -26.16
CA ILE A 64 -8.99 12.87 -25.76
C ILE A 64 -8.78 12.72 -24.26
N ASP A 65 -9.89 12.60 -23.54
CA ASP A 65 -9.92 12.61 -22.09
C ASP A 65 -11.05 11.69 -21.60
N TRP A 66 -10.67 10.67 -20.85
CA TRP A 66 -11.59 9.70 -20.25
C TRP A 66 -11.47 9.80 -18.74
N ASP A 67 -12.57 10.11 -18.05
CA ASP A 67 -12.58 10.12 -16.58
C ASP A 67 -13.03 8.77 -16.03
N VAL A 68 -12.48 8.36 -14.89
CA VAL A 68 -12.75 7.10 -14.21
C VAL A 68 -13.29 7.34 -12.81
N PHE A 69 -14.43 6.73 -12.50
CA PHE A 69 -15.06 6.76 -11.20
C PHE A 69 -15.33 5.34 -10.72
N VAL A 70 -14.89 4.99 -9.52
CA VAL A 70 -15.09 3.65 -8.96
C VAL A 70 -16.07 3.70 -7.80
N TYR A 71 -17.07 2.82 -7.85
CA TYR A 71 -18.11 2.69 -6.84
C TYR A 71 -18.06 1.32 -6.17
N ASP A 72 -18.28 1.28 -4.86
CA ASP A 72 -18.45 0.04 -4.11
C ASP A 72 -19.85 -0.57 -4.32
N SER A 73 -20.07 -1.77 -3.75
CA SER A 73 -21.34 -2.48 -3.83
C SER A 73 -22.54 -1.76 -3.18
N GLU A 74 -22.30 -0.73 -2.36
CA GLU A 74 -23.34 0.10 -1.76
C GLU A 74 -23.65 1.35 -2.61
N GLY A 75 -22.92 1.55 -3.71
CA GLY A 75 -23.05 2.69 -4.61
C GLY A 75 -22.30 3.93 -4.13
N ASN A 76 -21.37 3.81 -3.17
CA ASN A 76 -20.52 4.92 -2.77
C ASN A 76 -19.34 5.04 -3.73
N GLN A 77 -19.02 6.26 -4.18
CA GLN A 77 -17.79 6.51 -4.91
C GLN A 77 -16.59 6.39 -3.96
N VAL A 78 -15.66 5.48 -4.27
CA VAL A 78 -14.52 5.12 -3.42
C VAL A 78 -13.17 5.47 -4.04
N ALA A 79 -13.10 5.67 -5.36
CA ALA A 79 -11.92 6.17 -6.04
C ALA A 79 -12.31 6.99 -7.29
N VAL A 80 -11.40 7.83 -7.75
CA VAL A 80 -11.55 8.66 -8.95
C VAL A 80 -10.19 8.94 -9.57
N ALA A 81 -10.15 8.99 -10.89
CA ALA A 81 -9.05 9.47 -11.71
C ALA A 81 -9.68 10.26 -12.85
N ALA A 82 -9.46 11.57 -12.86
CA ALA A 82 -10.15 12.53 -13.74
C ALA A 82 -9.21 13.70 -14.01
N SER A 83 -8.10 13.37 -14.66
CA SER A 83 -6.99 14.27 -14.94
C SER A 83 -6.84 14.45 -16.45
N LEU A 84 -5.63 14.70 -16.95
CA LEU A 84 -5.34 14.65 -18.38
C LEU A 84 -4.28 13.57 -18.66
N ASP A 85 -4.05 12.70 -17.67
CA ASP A 85 -3.03 11.67 -17.73
C ASP A 85 -3.59 10.48 -18.52
N ASN A 86 -2.70 9.80 -19.25
CA ASN A 86 -3.00 8.55 -19.91
C ASN A 86 -1.87 7.57 -19.57
N PRO A 87 -2.14 6.52 -18.77
CA PRO A 87 -3.46 6.13 -18.29
C PRO A 87 -4.00 7.01 -17.14
N GLU A 88 -5.31 6.94 -16.91
CA GLU A 88 -5.94 7.33 -15.65
C GLU A 88 -5.83 6.19 -14.63
N GLU A 89 -5.41 6.52 -13.39
CA GLU A 89 -5.18 5.55 -12.32
C GLU A 89 -6.00 5.88 -11.06
N ALA A 90 -7.07 5.13 -10.80
CA ALA A 90 -7.90 5.27 -9.61
C ALA A 90 -7.51 4.23 -8.55
N VAL A 91 -6.94 4.67 -7.44
CA VAL A 91 -6.43 3.78 -6.37
C VAL A 91 -7.43 3.64 -5.23
N LEU A 92 -7.83 2.39 -4.96
CA LEU A 92 -8.60 1.98 -3.79
C LEU A 92 -7.63 1.52 -2.70
N VAL A 93 -7.82 2.01 -1.48
CA VAL A 93 -6.96 1.66 -0.34
C VAL A 93 -7.75 0.82 0.66
N ASP A 94 -7.21 -0.37 1.00
CA ASP A 94 -7.86 -1.38 1.84
C ASP A 94 -9.28 -1.73 1.33
N PRO A 95 -9.42 -2.12 0.04
CA PRO A 95 -10.73 -2.35 -0.56
C PRO A 95 -11.47 -3.48 0.16
N VAL A 96 -12.75 -3.27 0.43
CA VAL A 96 -13.60 -4.29 1.05
C VAL A 96 -13.98 -5.34 -0.01
N PRO A 97 -13.99 -6.65 0.32
CA PRO A 97 -14.43 -7.67 -0.62
C PRO A 97 -15.86 -7.42 -1.11
N GLY A 98 -16.09 -7.55 -2.42
CA GLY A 98 -17.37 -7.26 -3.05
C GLY A 98 -17.26 -6.94 -4.54
N GLU A 99 -18.40 -6.72 -5.18
CA GLU A 99 -18.49 -6.22 -6.55
C GLU A 99 -18.32 -4.71 -6.57
N TYR A 100 -17.53 -4.20 -7.53
CA TYR A 100 -17.30 -2.80 -7.76
C TYR A 100 -17.71 -2.42 -9.18
N THR A 101 -18.23 -1.22 -9.32
CA THR A 101 -18.57 -0.63 -10.62
C THR A 101 -17.52 0.40 -10.99
N VAL A 102 -16.97 0.28 -12.19
CA VAL A 102 -16.12 1.29 -12.82
C VAL A 102 -16.97 2.01 -13.85
N LEU A 103 -17.17 3.30 -13.63
CA LEU A 103 -17.85 4.18 -14.56
C LEU A 103 -16.78 4.98 -15.31
N VAL A 104 -16.75 4.80 -16.63
CA VAL A 104 -15.82 5.47 -17.53
C VAL A 104 -16.59 6.52 -18.32
N ASN A 105 -16.23 7.80 -18.16
CA ASN A 105 -16.89 8.93 -18.82
C ASN A 105 -16.06 9.38 -20.01
N ASN A 106 -16.69 9.51 -21.19
CA ASN A 106 -16.06 10.14 -22.34
C ASN A 106 -16.08 11.66 -22.13
N TYR A 107 -15.15 12.18 -21.32
CA TYR A 107 -15.13 13.59 -20.98
C TYR A 107 -14.81 14.45 -22.20
N ALA A 108 -13.86 14.01 -23.03
CA ALA A 108 -13.58 14.62 -24.33
C ALA A 108 -13.10 13.58 -25.36
N GLY A 109 -13.69 13.61 -26.56
CA GLY A 109 -13.04 13.10 -27.78
C GLY A 109 -12.77 11.60 -27.89
N GLY A 110 -13.36 10.75 -27.04
CA GLY A 110 -13.38 9.30 -27.24
C GLY A 110 -13.98 8.92 -28.60
N SER A 111 -13.37 7.95 -29.28
CA SER A 111 -13.79 7.43 -30.59
C SER A 111 -13.33 5.99 -30.76
N GLU A 112 -13.80 5.26 -31.78
CA GLU A 112 -13.38 3.87 -32.02
C GLU A 112 -11.85 3.70 -32.15
N GLU A 113 -11.12 4.72 -32.61
CA GLU A 113 -9.65 4.69 -32.69
C GLU A 113 -8.96 4.93 -31.34
N TYR A 114 -9.64 5.65 -30.45
CA TYR A 114 -9.14 6.12 -29.15
C TYR A 114 -10.00 5.60 -28.00
N ASP A 115 -10.54 4.42 -28.21
CA ASP A 115 -11.36 3.73 -27.23
C ASP A 115 -10.47 3.16 -26.14
N TRP A 116 -11.02 3.00 -24.94
CA TRP A 116 -10.23 2.65 -23.79
C TRP A 116 -10.02 1.14 -23.66
N SER A 117 -8.96 0.79 -22.96
CA SER A 117 -8.69 -0.54 -22.42
C SER A 117 -8.34 -0.37 -20.96
N GLY A 118 -8.61 -1.37 -20.14
CA GLY A 118 -8.40 -1.22 -18.70
C GLY A 118 -8.10 -2.52 -17.99
N SER A 119 -7.46 -2.37 -16.84
CA SER A 119 -7.18 -3.47 -15.93
C SER A 119 -7.30 -3.02 -14.49
N VAL A 120 -7.42 -3.99 -13.58
CA VAL A 120 -7.32 -3.79 -12.15
C VAL A 120 -6.17 -4.62 -11.62
N THR A 121 -5.20 -3.94 -11.01
CA THR A 121 -4.06 -4.59 -10.37
C THR A 121 -4.22 -4.58 -8.85
N PHE A 122 -3.70 -5.61 -8.20
CA PHE A 122 -3.85 -5.79 -6.75
C PHE A 122 -2.49 -5.91 -6.07
N ASP A 123 -2.31 -5.14 -5.00
CA ASP A 123 -1.13 -5.22 -4.16
C ASP A 123 -1.50 -5.76 -2.77
N GLY A 124 -0.69 -6.69 -2.28
CA GLY A 124 -0.80 -7.20 -0.91
C GLY A 124 -0.25 -6.20 0.12
N PRO A 125 -0.56 -6.37 1.41
CA PRO A 125 -0.04 -5.49 2.44
C PRO A 125 1.49 -5.57 2.50
N THR A 126 2.14 -4.41 2.59
CA THR A 126 3.58 -4.37 2.85
C THR A 126 3.82 -4.87 4.29
N PRO A 127 4.61 -5.95 4.47
CA PRO A 127 4.95 -6.44 5.80
C PRO A 127 5.56 -5.34 6.65
N ALA A 128 5.37 -5.43 7.98
CA ALA A 128 6.16 -4.58 8.86
C ALA A 128 7.64 -4.80 8.57
N ALA A 129 8.41 -3.72 8.62
CA ALA A 129 9.85 -3.84 8.71
C ALA A 129 10.16 -4.53 10.05
N TYR A 130 10.22 -5.86 10.03
CA TYR A 130 10.81 -6.63 11.10
C TYR A 130 12.30 -6.38 10.99
N THR A 131 12.78 -5.27 11.52
CA THR A 131 14.21 -5.06 11.74
C THR A 131 14.72 -5.99 12.84
N GLY A 132 14.23 -7.24 12.91
CA GLY A 132 14.53 -8.29 13.88
C GLY A 132 16.00 -8.65 14.01
N LEU A 133 16.88 -7.90 13.34
CA LEU A 133 18.24 -7.59 13.77
C LEU A 133 18.20 -6.92 15.15
N LYS A 134 18.03 -7.77 16.16
CA LYS A 134 18.48 -7.50 17.50
C LYS A 134 20.00 -7.55 17.48
N GLU A 135 20.63 -6.47 17.93
CA GLU A 135 22.05 -6.49 18.18
C GLU A 135 22.28 -6.84 19.64
N ALA A 136 23.08 -7.87 19.86
CA ALA A 136 23.53 -8.26 21.17
C ALA A 136 24.93 -7.70 21.41
N TRP A 137 25.05 -6.83 22.39
CA TRP A 137 26.29 -6.19 22.80
C TRP A 137 26.62 -6.56 24.25
N VAL A 138 27.89 -6.77 24.54
CA VAL A 138 28.39 -6.87 25.92
C VAL A 138 28.98 -5.52 26.29
N LEU A 139 28.31 -4.78 27.17
CA LEU A 139 28.84 -3.55 27.74
C LEU A 139 29.72 -3.88 28.94
N THR A 140 30.96 -3.41 28.92
CA THR A 140 31.91 -3.57 30.02
C THR A 140 32.31 -2.20 30.53
N CYS A 141 32.13 -1.94 31.83
CA CYS A 141 32.69 -0.77 32.49
C CYS A 141 34.03 -1.13 33.11
N THR A 142 35.08 -0.43 32.68
CA THR A 142 36.45 -0.63 33.16
C THR A 142 36.95 0.62 33.88
N ASP A 143 37.52 0.43 35.06
CA ASP A 143 38.27 1.47 35.76
C ASP A 143 39.57 1.75 35.00
N LEU A 144 39.66 2.93 34.37
CA LEU A 144 40.82 3.30 33.57
C LEU A 144 42.11 3.51 34.40
N ARG A 145 42.02 3.68 35.72
CA ARG A 145 43.19 3.85 36.60
C ARG A 145 43.79 2.51 37.01
N THR A 146 42.94 1.52 37.25
CA THR A 146 43.37 0.20 37.74
C THR A 146 43.31 -0.90 36.69
N GLY A 147 42.68 -0.65 35.54
CA GLY A 147 42.39 -1.63 34.50
C GLY A 147 41.34 -2.68 34.91
N ARG A 148 40.73 -2.55 36.08
CA ARG A 148 39.77 -3.54 36.61
C ARG A 148 38.38 -3.34 36.02
N ILE A 149 37.71 -4.43 35.68
CA ILE A 149 36.31 -4.42 35.28
C ILE A 149 35.45 -4.17 36.53
N LYS A 150 34.61 -3.13 36.49
CA LYS A 150 33.65 -2.78 37.53
C LYS A 150 32.29 -3.44 37.32
N GLY A 151 31.93 -3.72 36.08
CA GLY A 151 30.67 -4.38 35.74
C GLY A 151 30.56 -4.73 34.27
N THR A 152 29.78 -5.76 33.97
CA THR A 152 29.45 -6.19 32.61
C THR A 152 27.94 -6.37 32.49
N ARG A 153 27.37 -6.04 31.33
CA ARG A 153 25.95 -6.24 31.06
C ARG A 153 25.70 -6.60 29.60
N GLU A 154 24.92 -7.65 29.39
CA GLU A 154 24.38 -7.97 28.07
C GLU A 154 23.26 -6.99 27.71
N VAL A 155 23.31 -6.49 26.48
CA VAL A 155 22.34 -5.54 25.92
C VAL A 155 21.84 -6.12 24.63
N ILE A 156 20.55 -6.39 24.58
CA ILE A 156 19.87 -6.79 23.35
C ILE A 156 18.97 -5.62 22.97
N VAL A 157 19.23 -5.00 21.83
CA VAL A 157 18.50 -3.82 21.35
C VAL A 157 18.16 -3.96 19.87
N ASP A 158 17.00 -3.47 19.48
CA ASP A 158 16.66 -3.40 18.06
C ASP A 158 17.57 -2.36 17.38
N ARG A 159 18.12 -2.70 16.21
CA ARG A 159 19.03 -1.82 15.46
C ARG A 159 18.41 -0.43 15.27
N GLY A 160 19.15 0.61 15.69
CA GLY A 160 18.71 2.01 15.64
C GLY A 160 17.89 2.49 16.84
N LYS A 161 17.67 1.66 17.86
CA LYS A 161 17.00 2.04 19.12
C LYS A 161 18.02 2.25 20.26
N VAL A 162 17.55 2.84 21.36
CA VAL A 162 18.37 3.16 22.54
C VAL A 162 18.02 2.22 23.69
N ALA A 163 19.02 1.54 24.24
CA ALA A 163 18.88 0.75 25.47
C ALA A 163 19.33 1.56 26.70
N ARG A 164 18.48 1.66 27.71
CA ARG A 164 18.84 2.26 29.01
C ARG A 164 19.36 1.18 29.95
N VAL A 165 20.67 1.19 30.18
CA VAL A 165 21.37 0.08 30.85
C VAL A 165 21.69 0.32 32.33
N GLY A 166 21.20 1.42 32.90
CA GLY A 166 21.40 1.78 34.31
C GLY A 166 22.83 2.22 34.63
N ARG A 167 23.22 2.16 35.90
CA ARG A 167 24.55 2.55 36.38
C ARG A 167 25.50 1.35 36.44
N ILE A 168 26.12 1.02 35.31
CA ILE A 168 27.06 -0.13 35.18
C ILE A 168 28.41 0.14 35.88
N CYS A 169 28.76 1.42 36.09
CA CYS A 169 30.06 1.82 36.64
C CYS A 169 30.05 2.13 38.15
N ASP A 170 28.91 1.97 38.83
CA ASP A 170 28.80 2.24 40.27
C ASP A 170 29.21 0.99 41.07
N ASP A 171 30.04 1.17 42.10
CA ASP A 171 30.64 0.08 42.89
C ASP A 171 29.69 -0.53 43.95
N GLN A 172 28.40 -0.77 43.70
CA GLN A 172 27.49 -1.32 44.73
C GLN A 172 26.55 -2.45 44.25
N PRO A 173 26.64 -3.66 44.84
CA PRO A 173 25.52 -4.59 44.85
C PRO A 173 24.51 -4.08 45.91
N ARG A 174 23.46 -3.38 45.49
CA ARG A 174 22.29 -3.23 46.37
C ARG A 174 21.50 -4.52 46.32
N ALA A 175 21.69 -5.35 47.35
CA ALA A 175 20.73 -6.38 47.71
C ALA A 175 19.34 -5.74 47.82
N VAL A 176 18.38 -6.21 47.03
CA VAL A 176 16.97 -6.03 47.35
C VAL A 176 16.62 -7.16 48.31
N VAL A 177 16.38 -6.80 49.57
CA VAL A 177 15.92 -7.69 50.63
C VAL A 177 14.40 -7.87 50.47
N GLN A 178 14.00 -9.14 50.33
CA GLN A 178 12.66 -9.79 50.36
C GLN A 178 11.46 -9.04 49.78
#